data_AF-A0A6L5YUK6-F1
#
_entry.id   AF-A0A6L5YUK6-F1
#
_cell.length_a   1.000
_cell.length_b   1.000
_cell.length_c   1.000
_cell.angle_alpha   90.00
_cell.angle_beta   90.00
_cell.angle_gamma   90.00
#
_symmetry.space_group_name_H-M   'P 1'
#
loop_
_entity.id
_entity.type
_entity.pdbx_description
1 polymer ?
#
loop_
_entity_poly.entity_id
_entity_poly.type
_entity_poly.pdbx_seq_one_letter_code
_entity_poly.pdbx_strand_id
1 'polypeptide(L)'
;MNLETEADIMECTELTFEEKTLKRANYALTTSITFVSILLIVLYLGQIAQGFGIVKCLSVAAMIAVPMAISNVLYRVNPISDRFKNIAFGIFLIAFEAACLSSTIFLYNIFIYPVLISMIMFFDLKLEIRFSGITLVLTILNGLYSFYVLGCQSQQQKNQIFMACMLAFILGVAICIAARAAKMHNEEALDEFEKNRSKQESMMDSIVTVGQSVNESTQSIHALVEELNEATNSVNTAMSDVAASMESTSSSIQEQAEVTGKIQDIINETVEMADELEQISKNTRASVKTGQKLVSDIVTQTAQIEQENTMVKENMSELHTHTKDMQKIIGIIQQISTQTNLLALNASIEAARAGDAGKGFAVVAEEIRVLSEQTKQSTENIEEIINKLDQNATDTITSMDHVMDKIGDQVVMIHDIEDDFAGIRSGMSDLKENSIHMSDNVRKLKESNTTLVDSTNTLSSTSEEVSASAEETNAMCADNAERFTVINGVLEKLTAETSRMDGFINEYHEMHAQEM
;
A
#
# COMPACT_ATOMS: atom_id res chain seq x y z
N MET A 1 -12.45 -81.67 -32.94
CA MET A 1 -12.23 -82.42 -31.69
C MET A 1 -11.45 -81.56 -30.71
N ASN A 2 -12.06 -80.69 -29.93
CA ASN A 2 -13.43 -80.14 -29.82
C ASN A 2 -13.21 -78.93 -28.89
N LEU A 3 -13.47 -77.69 -29.28
CA LEU A 3 -14.78 -77.02 -29.18
C LEU A 3 -15.50 -77.12 -27.80
N GLU A 4 -14.94 -77.84 -26.82
CA GLU A 4 -15.42 -77.87 -25.42
C GLU A 4 -14.58 -76.97 -24.51
N THR A 5 -13.41 -76.50 -24.94
CA THR A 5 -12.55 -75.65 -24.10
C THR A 5 -12.92 -74.16 -24.15
N GLU A 6 -13.63 -73.70 -25.18
CA GLU A 6 -14.06 -72.29 -25.29
C GLU A 6 -15.48 -72.03 -24.79
N ALA A 7 -16.35 -73.04 -24.76
CA ALA A 7 -17.71 -72.89 -24.21
C ALA A 7 -17.72 -72.82 -22.67
N ASP A 8 -16.80 -73.50 -21.99
CA ASP A 8 -16.64 -73.43 -20.53
C ASP A 8 -15.97 -72.12 -20.06
N ILE A 9 -15.35 -71.37 -20.98
CA ILE A 9 -14.70 -70.08 -20.72
C ILE A 9 -15.70 -68.92 -20.88
N MET A 10 -16.80 -69.11 -21.63
CA MET A 10 -17.78 -68.04 -21.93
C MET A 10 -19.01 -68.02 -21.01
N GLU A 11 -19.12 -68.95 -20.05
CA GLU A 11 -20.21 -69.01 -19.05
C GLU A 11 -19.71 -68.75 -17.61
N CYS A 12 -18.54 -68.11 -17.48
CA CYS A 12 -17.96 -67.66 -16.20
C CYS A 12 -18.06 -66.13 -16.03
N THR A 13 -19.19 -65.55 -16.40
CA THR A 13 -19.55 -64.18 -16.00
C THR A 13 -20.39 -64.28 -14.72
N GLU A 14 -19.84 -63.74 -13.63
CA GLU A 14 -20.49 -63.53 -12.32
C GLU A 14 -20.95 -64.78 -11.54
N LEU A 15 -20.09 -65.80 -11.42
CA LEU A 15 -20.20 -66.72 -10.28
C LEU A 15 -19.45 -66.13 -9.08
N THR A 16 -20.16 -65.97 -7.97
CA THR A 16 -19.60 -65.54 -6.68
C THR A 16 -18.48 -66.51 -6.25
N PHE A 17 -17.57 -66.04 -5.40
CA PHE A 17 -16.48 -66.88 -4.89
C PHE A 17 -16.99 -68.17 -4.21
N GLU A 18 -18.12 -68.07 -3.52
CA GLU A 18 -18.80 -69.19 -2.89
C GLU A 18 -19.32 -70.20 -3.93
N GLU A 19 -19.95 -69.72 -5.00
CA GLU A 19 -20.43 -70.57 -6.10
C GLU A 19 -19.29 -71.24 -6.88
N LYS A 20 -18.17 -70.55 -7.08
CA LYS A 20 -16.94 -71.12 -7.68
C LYS A 20 -16.37 -72.23 -6.80
N THR A 21 -16.34 -72.02 -5.49
CA THR A 21 -15.86 -73.01 -4.52
C THR A 21 -16.79 -74.23 -4.50
N LEU A 22 -18.10 -74.01 -4.51
CA LEU A 22 -19.11 -75.05 -4.53
C LEU A 22 -19.10 -75.87 -5.84
N LYS A 23 -18.93 -75.21 -6.99
CA LYS A 23 -18.75 -75.87 -8.30
C LYS A 23 -17.52 -76.79 -8.30
N ARG A 24 -16.40 -76.34 -7.73
CA ARG A 24 -15.17 -77.14 -7.60
C ARG A 24 -15.35 -78.32 -6.65
N ALA A 25 -16.02 -78.14 -5.52
CA ALA A 25 -16.32 -79.20 -4.57
C ALA A 25 -17.27 -80.27 -5.17
N ASN A 26 -18.34 -79.83 -5.86
CA ASN A 26 -19.27 -80.72 -6.55
C ASN A 26 -18.60 -81.51 -7.70
N TYR A 27 -17.67 -80.86 -8.42
CA TYR A 27 -16.85 -81.52 -9.44
C TYR A 27 -15.96 -82.61 -8.83
N ALA A 28 -15.24 -82.29 -7.75
CA ALA A 28 -14.38 -83.25 -7.05
C ALA A 28 -15.18 -84.45 -6.51
N LEU A 29 -16.38 -84.22 -5.97
CA LEU A 29 -17.24 -85.30 -5.50
C LEU A 29 -17.69 -86.21 -6.67
N THR A 30 -18.17 -85.62 -7.76
CA THR A 30 -18.66 -86.38 -8.95
C THR A 30 -17.54 -87.19 -9.60
N THR A 31 -16.36 -86.60 -9.74
CA THR A 31 -15.20 -87.27 -10.32
C THR A 31 -14.70 -88.42 -9.43
N SER A 32 -14.65 -88.24 -8.10
CA SER A 32 -14.35 -89.32 -7.16
C SER A 32 -15.37 -90.46 -7.23
N ILE A 33 -16.68 -90.14 -7.23
CA ILE A 33 -17.74 -91.16 -7.37
C ILE A 33 -17.58 -91.94 -8.68
N THR A 34 -17.29 -91.25 -9.78
CA THR A 34 -17.11 -91.87 -11.10
C THR A 34 -15.89 -92.78 -11.12
N PHE A 35 -14.75 -92.29 -10.61
CA PHE A 35 -13.52 -93.06 -10.54
C PHE A 35 -13.67 -94.33 -9.71
N VAL A 36 -14.25 -94.21 -8.51
CA VAL A 36 -14.49 -95.37 -7.62
C VAL A 36 -15.50 -96.34 -8.24
N SER A 37 -16.57 -95.84 -8.86
CA SER A 37 -17.60 -96.66 -9.49
C SER A 37 -17.03 -97.50 -10.65
N ILE A 38 -16.21 -96.90 -11.53
CA ILE A 38 -15.55 -97.61 -12.63
C ILE A 38 -14.65 -98.72 -12.08
N LEU A 39 -13.86 -98.41 -11.05
CA LEU A 39 -12.93 -99.35 -10.45
C LEU A 39 -13.66 -100.52 -9.80
N LEU A 40 -14.77 -100.27 -9.08
CA LEU A 40 -15.61 -101.32 -8.50
C LEU A 40 -16.26 -102.19 -9.58
N ILE A 41 -16.80 -101.61 -10.66
CA ILE A 41 -17.40 -102.37 -11.77
C ILE A 41 -16.38 -103.34 -12.37
N VAL A 42 -15.14 -102.89 -12.61
CA VAL A 42 -14.05 -103.73 -13.13
C VAL A 42 -13.72 -104.87 -12.17
N LEU A 43 -13.62 -104.58 -10.86
CA LEU A 43 -13.33 -105.59 -9.85
C LEU A 43 -14.43 -106.66 -9.75
N TYR A 44 -15.71 -106.27 -9.84
CA TYR A 44 -16.84 -107.21 -9.83
C TYR A 44 -16.96 -108.04 -11.11
N LEU A 45 -16.66 -107.45 -12.28
CA LEU A 45 -16.59 -108.20 -13.54
C LEU A 45 -15.43 -109.23 -13.53
N GLY A 46 -14.31 -108.90 -12.88
CA GLY A 46 -13.19 -109.82 -12.67
C GLY A 46 -13.57 -111.09 -11.88
N GLN A 47 -14.61 -111.04 -11.04
CA GLN A 47 -15.09 -112.21 -10.30
C GLN A 47 -15.72 -113.28 -11.21
N ILE A 48 -16.15 -112.92 -12.44
CA ILE A 48 -16.64 -113.89 -13.43
C ILE A 48 -15.54 -114.90 -13.78
N ALA A 49 -14.29 -114.42 -13.92
CA ALA A 49 -13.14 -115.28 -14.18
C ALA A 49 -12.79 -116.22 -13.00
N GLN A 50 -13.30 -115.92 -11.80
CA GLN A 50 -13.08 -116.70 -10.57
C GLN A 50 -14.21 -117.71 -10.29
N GLY A 51 -15.18 -117.86 -11.22
CA GLY A 51 -16.24 -118.87 -11.14
C GLY A 51 -17.55 -118.40 -10.49
N PHE A 52 -17.73 -117.09 -10.27
CA PHE A 52 -19.01 -116.54 -9.81
C PHE A 52 -20.05 -116.47 -10.94
N GLY A 53 -21.33 -116.60 -10.59
CA GLY A 53 -22.42 -116.60 -11.56
C GLY A 53 -22.54 -115.27 -12.31
N ILE A 54 -22.51 -115.33 -13.65
CA ILE A 54 -22.53 -114.18 -14.57
C ILE A 54 -23.68 -113.20 -14.25
N VAL A 55 -24.87 -113.73 -13.93
CA VAL A 55 -26.07 -112.92 -13.63
C VAL A 55 -25.87 -112.06 -12.37
N LYS A 56 -25.20 -112.58 -11.34
CA LYS A 56 -24.95 -111.84 -10.09
C LYS A 56 -23.97 -110.69 -10.33
N CYS A 57 -22.84 -110.94 -11.01
CA CYS A 57 -21.84 -109.91 -11.30
C CYS A 57 -22.40 -108.77 -12.17
N LEU A 58 -23.20 -109.10 -13.21
CA LEU A 58 -23.85 -108.07 -14.04
C LEU A 58 -24.88 -107.24 -13.27
N SER A 59 -25.63 -107.86 -12.34
CA SER A 59 -26.62 -107.13 -11.53
C SER A 59 -25.98 -106.12 -10.56
N VAL A 60 -24.86 -106.48 -9.93
CA VAL A 60 -24.11 -105.58 -9.03
C VAL A 60 -23.41 -104.48 -9.82
N ALA A 61 -22.83 -104.80 -10.97
CA ALA A 61 -22.24 -103.79 -11.87
C ALA A 61 -23.27 -102.75 -12.33
N ALA A 62 -24.48 -103.20 -12.70
CA ALA A 62 -25.58 -102.30 -13.06
C ALA A 62 -26.03 -101.43 -11.87
N MET A 63 -26.07 -101.99 -10.66
CA MET A 63 -26.44 -101.26 -9.43
C MET A 63 -25.46 -100.14 -9.08
N ILE A 64 -24.16 -100.31 -9.35
CA ILE A 64 -23.13 -99.27 -9.14
C ILE A 64 -23.13 -98.24 -10.28
N ALA A 65 -23.42 -98.66 -11.51
CA ALA A 65 -23.48 -97.78 -12.67
C ALA A 65 -24.62 -96.75 -12.59
N VAL A 66 -25.74 -97.08 -11.94
CA VAL A 66 -26.91 -96.19 -11.78
C VAL A 66 -26.58 -94.93 -10.95
N PRO A 67 -26.06 -95.01 -9.70
CA PRO A 67 -25.59 -93.86 -8.94
C PRO A 67 -24.52 -93.03 -9.65
N MET A 68 -23.60 -93.70 -10.35
CA MET A 68 -22.55 -93.02 -11.13
C MET A 68 -23.17 -92.13 -12.23
N ALA A 69 -24.12 -92.67 -13.00
CA ALA A 69 -24.83 -91.93 -14.04
C ALA A 69 -25.66 -90.79 -13.43
N ILE A 70 -26.40 -91.06 -12.33
CA ILE A 70 -27.20 -90.06 -11.63
C ILE A 70 -26.33 -88.92 -11.12
N SER A 71 -25.18 -89.20 -10.49
CA SER A 71 -24.24 -88.18 -10.00
C SER A 71 -23.72 -87.30 -11.13
N ASN A 72 -23.38 -87.88 -12.29
CA ASN A 72 -22.90 -87.12 -13.45
C ASN A 72 -24.00 -86.25 -14.08
N VAL A 73 -25.23 -86.78 -14.17
CA VAL A 73 -26.39 -86.03 -14.68
C VAL A 73 -26.73 -84.88 -13.73
N LEU A 74 -26.80 -85.14 -12.42
CA LEU A 74 -27.09 -84.12 -11.42
C LEU A 74 -26.03 -83.01 -11.44
N TYR A 75 -24.75 -83.34 -11.61
CA TYR A 75 -23.68 -82.35 -11.74
C TYR A 75 -23.82 -81.50 -13.01
N ARG A 76 -24.14 -82.13 -14.15
CA ARG A 76 -24.36 -81.40 -15.42
C ARG A 76 -25.61 -80.52 -15.42
N VAL A 77 -26.66 -80.91 -14.70
CA VAL A 77 -27.91 -80.15 -14.62
C VAL A 77 -27.80 -78.99 -13.65
N ASN A 78 -27.13 -79.17 -12.51
CA ASN A 78 -26.93 -78.11 -11.54
C ASN A 78 -25.58 -78.26 -10.81
N PRO A 79 -24.49 -77.70 -11.38
CA PRO A 79 -23.14 -77.86 -10.83
C PRO A 79 -22.91 -77.11 -9.51
N ILE A 80 -23.82 -76.19 -9.14
CA ILE A 80 -23.66 -75.28 -8.00
C ILE A 80 -24.67 -75.60 -6.87
N SER A 81 -25.41 -76.72 -6.96
CA SER A 81 -26.37 -77.05 -5.92
C SER A 81 -25.68 -77.51 -4.62
N ASP A 82 -25.98 -76.86 -3.49
CA ASP A 82 -25.47 -77.32 -2.17
C ASP A 82 -26.09 -78.67 -1.75
N ARG A 83 -27.31 -78.96 -2.22
CA ARG A 83 -27.98 -80.24 -1.95
C ARG A 83 -27.33 -81.40 -2.70
N PHE A 84 -26.52 -81.12 -3.73
CA PHE A 84 -25.83 -82.12 -4.54
C PHE A 84 -24.99 -83.07 -3.67
N LYS A 85 -24.22 -82.52 -2.72
CA LYS A 85 -23.33 -83.31 -1.85
C LYS A 85 -24.08 -84.40 -1.07
N ASN A 86 -25.24 -84.08 -0.51
CA ASN A 86 -26.05 -85.03 0.26
C ASN A 86 -26.71 -86.09 -0.64
N ILE A 87 -27.23 -85.67 -1.80
CA ILE A 87 -27.97 -86.55 -2.72
C ILE A 87 -27.01 -87.51 -3.42
N ALA A 88 -25.92 -87.00 -4.01
CA ALA A 88 -24.96 -87.80 -4.77
C ALA A 88 -24.27 -88.84 -3.87
N PHE A 89 -23.81 -88.42 -2.68
CA PHE A 89 -23.18 -89.33 -1.73
C PHE A 89 -24.18 -90.34 -1.16
N GLY A 90 -25.38 -89.91 -0.79
CA GLY A 90 -26.40 -90.80 -0.24
C GLY A 90 -26.81 -91.92 -1.20
N ILE A 91 -27.06 -91.59 -2.48
CA ILE A 91 -27.41 -92.58 -3.50
C ILE A 91 -26.22 -93.52 -3.77
N PHE A 92 -25.00 -92.98 -3.83
CA PHE A 92 -23.79 -93.78 -4.01
C PHE A 92 -23.56 -94.74 -2.82
N LEU A 93 -23.68 -94.25 -1.59
CA LEU A 93 -23.51 -95.05 -0.38
C LEU A 93 -24.50 -96.22 -0.34
N ILE A 94 -25.78 -95.99 -0.59
CA ILE A 94 -26.79 -97.06 -0.58
C ILE A 94 -26.45 -98.16 -1.60
N ALA A 95 -26.06 -97.79 -2.82
CA ALA A 95 -25.69 -98.76 -3.85
C ALA A 95 -24.35 -99.46 -3.55
N PHE A 96 -23.39 -98.73 -2.97
CA PHE A 96 -22.10 -99.25 -2.54
C PHE A 96 -22.26 -100.31 -1.43
N GLU A 97 -23.11 -100.04 -0.45
CA GLU A 97 -23.43 -100.99 0.62
C GLU A 97 -24.11 -102.25 0.09
N ALA A 98 -25.11 -102.08 -0.79
CA ALA A 98 -25.78 -103.20 -1.43
C ALA A 98 -24.80 -104.07 -2.27
N ALA A 99 -23.81 -103.44 -2.92
CA ALA A 99 -22.73 -104.15 -3.59
C ALA A 99 -21.86 -104.92 -2.59
N CYS A 100 -21.44 -104.29 -1.48
CA CYS A 100 -20.61 -104.92 -0.46
C CYS A 100 -21.27 -106.15 0.17
N LEU A 101 -22.58 -106.11 0.44
CA LEU A 101 -23.35 -107.24 0.97
C LEU A 101 -23.41 -108.45 0.01
N SER A 102 -23.22 -108.23 -1.30
CA SER A 102 -23.25 -109.28 -2.30
C SER A 102 -21.91 -110.01 -2.48
N SER A 103 -20.81 -109.50 -1.91
CA SER A 103 -19.46 -110.03 -2.09
C SER A 103 -18.95 -110.76 -0.84
N THR A 104 -18.17 -111.83 -1.03
CA THR A 104 -17.43 -112.49 0.05
C THR A 104 -16.12 -111.80 0.39
N ILE A 105 -15.68 -110.82 -0.43
CA ILE A 105 -14.42 -110.08 -0.25
C ILE A 105 -14.70 -108.82 0.55
N PHE A 106 -14.29 -108.82 1.83
CA PHE A 106 -14.54 -107.70 2.74
C PHE A 106 -13.73 -106.42 2.44
N LEU A 107 -12.63 -106.54 1.67
CA LEU A 107 -11.77 -105.42 1.31
C LEU A 107 -12.49 -104.32 0.49
N TYR A 108 -13.63 -104.65 -0.12
CA TYR A 108 -14.41 -103.67 -0.89
C TYR A 108 -14.91 -102.50 -0.05
N ASN A 109 -15.16 -102.67 1.24
CA ASN A 109 -15.61 -101.60 2.14
C ASN A 109 -14.63 -100.41 2.22
N ILE A 110 -13.36 -100.56 1.81
CA ILE A 110 -12.37 -99.47 1.84
C ILE A 110 -12.54 -98.49 0.67
N PHE A 111 -13.21 -98.89 -0.42
CA PHE A 111 -13.32 -98.04 -1.62
C PHE A 111 -14.23 -96.83 -1.45
N ILE A 112 -14.93 -96.69 -0.33
CA ILE A 112 -15.71 -95.49 0.00
C ILE A 112 -14.84 -94.29 0.42
N TYR A 113 -13.63 -94.54 0.95
CA TYR A 113 -12.78 -93.48 1.52
C TYR A 113 -12.28 -92.42 0.52
N PRO A 114 -11.93 -92.75 -0.74
CA PRO A 114 -11.64 -91.72 -1.75
C PRO A 114 -12.81 -90.76 -2.01
N VAL A 115 -14.06 -91.21 -1.85
CA VAL A 115 -15.25 -90.35 -1.98
C VAL A 115 -15.45 -89.49 -0.72
N LEU A 116 -15.11 -90.00 0.47
CA LEU A 116 -15.06 -89.19 1.69
C LEU A 116 -13.95 -88.12 1.63
N ILE A 117 -12.79 -88.42 1.05
CA ILE A 117 -11.71 -87.43 0.90
C ILE A 117 -12.15 -86.24 0.03
N SER A 118 -12.91 -86.45 -1.04
CA SER A 118 -13.39 -85.33 -1.87
C SER A 118 -14.44 -84.46 -1.15
N MET A 119 -15.08 -84.95 -0.08
CA MET A 119 -16.00 -84.16 0.74
C MET A 119 -15.30 -83.07 1.57
N ILE A 120 -13.98 -83.18 1.78
CA ILE A 120 -13.18 -82.14 2.47
C ILE A 120 -13.31 -80.78 1.77
N MET A 121 -13.48 -80.76 0.44
CA MET A 121 -13.60 -79.52 -0.34
C MET A 121 -14.86 -78.70 -0.02
N PHE A 122 -15.85 -79.26 0.68
CA PHE A 122 -17.01 -78.51 1.15
C PHE A 122 -16.74 -77.74 2.45
N PHE A 123 -15.57 -77.94 3.08
CA PHE A 123 -15.16 -77.30 4.34
C PHE A 123 -16.20 -77.42 5.49
N ASP A 124 -17.11 -78.41 5.42
CA ASP A 124 -18.15 -78.66 6.43
C ASP A 124 -17.77 -79.87 7.30
N LEU A 125 -17.13 -79.58 8.44
CA LEU A 125 -16.73 -80.60 9.41
C LEU A 125 -17.93 -81.41 9.96
N LYS A 126 -19.11 -80.79 10.11
CA LYS A 126 -20.29 -81.50 10.63
C LYS A 126 -20.82 -82.50 9.61
N LEU A 127 -20.72 -82.18 8.31
CA LEU A 127 -21.08 -83.10 7.23
C LEU A 127 -20.13 -84.30 7.20
N GLU A 128 -18.83 -84.04 7.31
CA GLU A 128 -17.79 -85.07 7.25
C GLU A 128 -17.90 -86.07 8.40
N ILE A 129 -18.06 -85.58 9.64
CA ILE A 129 -18.25 -86.43 10.82
C ILE A 129 -19.50 -87.31 10.68
N ARG A 130 -20.59 -86.77 10.11
CA ARG A 130 -21.84 -87.52 9.89
C ARG A 130 -21.64 -88.68 8.92
N PHE A 131 -21.07 -88.45 7.74
CA PHE A 131 -20.90 -89.50 6.73
C PHE A 131 -19.80 -90.51 7.07
N SER A 132 -18.70 -90.06 7.67
CA SER A 132 -17.64 -90.94 8.18
C SER A 132 -18.19 -91.87 9.27
N GLY A 133 -19.01 -91.35 10.19
CA GLY A 133 -19.69 -92.14 11.22
C GLY A 133 -20.67 -93.17 10.66
N ILE A 134 -21.51 -92.77 9.69
CA ILE A 134 -22.44 -93.69 9.01
C ILE A 134 -21.68 -94.84 8.32
N THR A 135 -20.61 -94.50 7.58
CA THR A 135 -19.79 -95.47 6.84
C THR A 135 -19.10 -96.48 7.78
N LEU A 136 -18.61 -96.01 8.93
CA LEU A 136 -18.01 -96.88 9.95
C LEU A 136 -19.02 -97.87 10.52
N VAL A 137 -20.22 -97.39 10.87
CA VAL A 137 -21.30 -98.25 11.40
C VAL A 137 -21.70 -99.30 10.36
N LEU A 138 -21.86 -98.90 9.09
CA LEU A 138 -22.20 -99.82 8.01
C LEU A 138 -21.10 -100.85 7.75
N THR A 139 -19.82 -100.45 7.81
CA THR A 139 -18.69 -101.37 7.69
C THR A 139 -18.70 -102.43 8.80
N ILE A 140 -18.99 -102.03 10.06
CA ILE A 140 -19.11 -102.96 11.19
C ILE A 140 -20.29 -103.93 10.98
N LEU A 141 -21.44 -103.42 10.52
CA LEU A 141 -22.63 -104.23 10.22
C LEU A 141 -22.37 -105.23 9.08
N ASN A 142 -21.69 -104.82 8.01
CA ASN A 142 -21.25 -105.71 6.93
C ASN A 142 -20.31 -106.81 7.45
N GLY A 143 -19.46 -106.48 8.43
CA GLY A 143 -18.58 -107.45 9.09
C GLY A 143 -19.36 -108.50 9.88
N LEU A 144 -20.37 -108.06 10.64
CA LEU A 144 -21.28 -108.95 11.38
C LEU A 144 -22.13 -109.82 10.43
N TYR A 145 -22.63 -109.24 9.34
CA TYR A 145 -23.39 -109.98 8.31
C TYR A 145 -22.53 -111.05 7.63
N SER A 146 -21.28 -110.69 7.27
CA SER A 146 -20.32 -111.64 6.71
C SER A 146 -20.01 -112.80 7.67
N PHE A 147 -19.99 -112.53 8.98
CA PHE A 147 -19.76 -113.55 10.00
C PHE A 147 -20.93 -114.52 10.16
N TYR A 148 -22.17 -114.03 10.26
CA TYR A 148 -23.35 -114.84 10.57
C TYR A 148 -24.00 -115.51 9.34
N VAL A 149 -24.03 -114.83 8.19
CA VAL A 149 -24.84 -115.25 7.04
C VAL A 149 -24.00 -115.93 5.95
N LEU A 150 -22.80 -115.42 5.66
CA LEU A 150 -21.94 -115.97 4.60
C LEU A 150 -21.08 -117.17 5.06
N GLY A 151 -21.13 -117.56 6.33
CA GLY A 151 -20.55 -118.82 6.82
C GLY A 151 -19.01 -118.89 6.79
N CYS A 152 -18.31 -117.81 7.15
CA CYS A 152 -16.86 -117.77 7.22
C CYS A 152 -16.28 -118.73 8.28
N GLN A 153 -15.79 -119.91 7.87
CA GLN A 153 -15.19 -120.89 8.79
C GLN A 153 -13.65 -120.82 8.89
N SER A 154 -12.96 -120.02 8.06
CA SER A 154 -11.49 -119.89 8.11
C SER A 154 -11.02 -118.75 9.03
N GLN A 155 -9.95 -119.01 9.79
CA GLN A 155 -9.33 -118.00 10.68
C GLN A 155 -8.82 -116.77 9.91
N GLN A 156 -8.46 -116.95 8.64
CA GLN A 156 -7.95 -115.89 7.76
C GLN A 156 -9.02 -114.84 7.41
N GLN A 157 -10.26 -115.25 7.14
CA GLN A 157 -11.35 -114.31 6.81
C GLN A 157 -11.77 -113.46 8.02
N LYS A 158 -11.74 -114.02 9.24
CA LYS A 158 -12.02 -113.27 10.48
C LYS A 158 -11.00 -112.17 10.73
N ASN A 159 -9.70 -112.45 10.50
CA ASN A 159 -8.65 -111.45 10.64
C ASN A 159 -8.78 -110.33 9.59
N GLN A 160 -9.19 -110.64 8.37
CA GLN A 160 -9.43 -109.64 7.32
C GLN A 160 -10.56 -108.66 7.66
N ILE A 161 -11.67 -109.15 8.24
CA ILE A 161 -12.78 -108.28 8.69
C ILE A 161 -12.31 -107.34 9.80
N PHE A 162 -11.60 -107.87 10.81
CA PHE A 162 -11.07 -107.06 11.91
C PHE A 162 -10.08 -105.98 11.42
N MET A 163 -9.14 -106.36 10.55
CA MET A 163 -8.17 -105.41 9.98
C MET A 163 -8.86 -104.30 9.17
N ALA A 164 -9.89 -104.63 8.39
CA ALA A 164 -10.60 -103.64 7.58
C ALA A 164 -11.50 -102.72 8.42
N CYS A 165 -12.13 -103.20 9.50
CA CYS A 165 -12.83 -102.33 10.46
C CYS A 165 -11.87 -101.38 11.20
N MET A 166 -10.68 -101.87 11.57
CA MET A 166 -9.63 -101.01 12.17
C MET A 166 -9.11 -99.98 11.16
N LEU A 167 -8.88 -100.38 9.90
CA LEU A 167 -8.47 -99.48 8.83
C LEU A 167 -9.57 -98.42 8.56
N ALA A 168 -10.83 -98.83 8.56
CA ALA A 168 -11.98 -97.95 8.39
C ALA A 168 -12.05 -96.88 9.50
N PHE A 169 -11.84 -97.28 10.75
CA PHE A 169 -11.76 -96.35 11.87
C PHE A 169 -10.60 -95.36 11.72
N ILE A 170 -9.39 -95.85 11.39
CA ILE A 170 -8.19 -95.02 11.20
C ILE A 170 -8.41 -94.01 10.07
N LEU A 171 -8.91 -94.45 8.91
CA LEU A 171 -9.17 -93.57 7.76
C LEU A 171 -10.28 -92.55 8.08
N GLY A 172 -11.34 -92.96 8.76
CA GLY A 172 -12.42 -92.06 9.15
C GLY A 172 -11.96 -90.94 10.10
N VAL A 173 -11.12 -91.27 11.08
CA VAL A 173 -10.52 -90.28 11.99
C VAL A 173 -9.54 -89.37 11.26
N ALA A 174 -8.67 -89.92 10.41
CA ALA A 174 -7.70 -89.15 9.64
C ALA A 174 -8.37 -88.11 8.73
N ILE A 175 -9.45 -88.48 8.04
CA ILE A 175 -10.22 -87.57 7.18
C ILE A 175 -10.92 -86.47 8.00
N CYS A 176 -11.47 -86.79 9.17
CA CYS A 176 -12.09 -85.78 10.04
C CYS A 176 -11.06 -84.75 10.55
N ILE A 177 -9.82 -85.19 10.86
CA ILE A 177 -8.73 -84.27 11.24
C ILE A 177 -8.36 -83.38 10.06
N ALA A 178 -8.21 -83.96 8.86
CA ALA A 178 -7.92 -83.21 7.64
C ALA A 178 -9.01 -82.17 7.32
N ALA A 179 -10.29 -82.53 7.46
CA ALA A 179 -11.42 -81.62 7.27
C ALA A 179 -11.44 -80.48 8.29
N ARG A 180 -11.09 -80.76 9.56
CA ARG A 180 -10.99 -79.72 10.60
C ARG A 180 -9.87 -78.72 10.31
N ALA A 181 -8.70 -79.21 9.89
CA ALA A 181 -7.57 -78.36 9.52
C ALA A 181 -7.91 -77.49 8.29
N ALA A 182 -8.54 -78.09 7.27
CA ALA A 182 -8.97 -77.37 6.07
C ALA A 182 -9.97 -76.24 6.38
N LYS A 183 -10.95 -76.48 7.26
CA LYS A 183 -11.92 -75.46 7.67
C LYS A 183 -11.27 -74.28 8.40
N MET A 184 -10.38 -74.56 9.36
CA MET A 184 -9.72 -73.54 10.18
C MET A 184 -8.83 -72.60 9.32
N HIS A 185 -8.03 -73.17 8.41
CA HIS A 185 -7.19 -72.37 7.52
C HIS A 185 -8.02 -71.48 6.58
N ASN A 186 -9.19 -71.93 6.14
CA ASN A 186 -10.07 -71.12 5.31
C ASN A 186 -10.71 -69.96 6.10
N GLU A 187 -11.13 -70.21 7.34
CA GLU A 187 -11.67 -69.15 8.24
C GLU A 187 -10.60 -68.10 8.58
N GLU A 188 -9.38 -68.52 8.97
CA GLU A 188 -8.28 -67.59 9.27
C GLU A 188 -7.84 -66.75 8.06
N ALA A 189 -7.78 -67.37 6.87
CA ALA A 189 -7.45 -66.65 5.65
C ALA A 189 -8.48 -65.56 5.32
N LEU A 190 -9.78 -65.87 5.44
CA LEU A 190 -10.85 -64.90 5.17
C LEU A 190 -10.81 -63.71 6.14
N ASP A 191 -10.63 -63.96 7.44
CA ASP A 191 -10.51 -62.90 8.45
C ASP A 191 -9.33 -61.96 8.19
N GLU A 192 -8.16 -62.50 7.78
CA GLU A 192 -6.99 -61.69 7.45
C GLU A 192 -7.20 -60.84 6.17
N PHE A 193 -7.89 -61.39 5.17
CA PHE A 193 -8.26 -60.66 3.96
C PHE A 193 -9.22 -59.50 4.26
N GLU A 194 -10.26 -59.71 5.08
CA GLU A 194 -11.20 -58.66 5.47
C GLU A 194 -10.49 -57.53 6.26
N LYS A 195 -9.59 -57.90 7.17
CA LYS A 195 -8.81 -56.91 7.94
C LYS A 195 -7.87 -56.09 7.06
N ASN A 196 -7.23 -56.70 6.08
CA ASN A 196 -6.34 -55.99 5.15
C ASN A 196 -7.14 -55.07 4.21
N ARG A 197 -8.32 -55.52 3.75
CA ARG A 197 -9.24 -54.69 2.96
C ARG A 197 -9.68 -53.45 3.72
N SER A 198 -10.19 -53.61 4.95
CA SER A 198 -10.64 -52.46 5.74
C SER A 198 -9.53 -51.43 6.02
N LYS A 199 -8.28 -51.89 6.22
CA LYS A 199 -7.13 -51.01 6.38
C LYS A 199 -6.77 -50.27 5.08
N GLN A 200 -6.86 -50.92 3.93
CA GLN A 200 -6.61 -50.28 2.64
C GLN A 200 -7.68 -49.24 2.32
N GLU A 201 -8.96 -49.54 2.57
CA GLU A 201 -10.07 -48.59 2.40
C GLU A 201 -9.87 -47.34 3.27
N SER A 202 -9.54 -47.49 4.56
CA SER A 202 -9.27 -46.36 5.46
C SER A 202 -8.04 -45.54 5.05
N MET A 203 -7.00 -46.18 4.52
CA MET A 203 -5.82 -45.49 4.01
C MET A 203 -6.15 -44.70 2.74
N MET A 204 -6.99 -45.24 1.85
CA MET A 204 -7.41 -44.55 0.65
C MET A 204 -8.28 -43.33 0.98
N ASP A 205 -9.24 -43.46 1.90
CA ASP A 205 -10.06 -42.33 2.39
C ASP A 205 -9.21 -41.20 2.99
N SER A 206 -8.14 -41.57 3.72
CA SER A 206 -7.18 -40.60 4.25
C SER A 206 -6.40 -39.89 3.12
N ILE A 207 -6.01 -40.61 2.06
CA ILE A 207 -5.34 -40.01 0.89
C ILE A 207 -6.28 -39.06 0.15
N VAL A 208 -7.57 -39.40 -0.01
CA VAL A 208 -8.57 -38.50 -0.60
C VAL A 208 -8.68 -37.22 0.20
N THR A 209 -8.81 -37.33 1.52
CA THR A 209 -8.96 -36.17 2.42
C THR A 209 -7.73 -35.25 2.34
N VAL A 210 -6.53 -35.82 2.31
CA VAL A 210 -5.29 -35.04 2.14
C VAL A 210 -5.23 -34.40 0.76
N GLY A 211 -5.62 -35.11 -0.30
CA GLY A 211 -5.68 -34.56 -1.67
C GLY A 211 -6.61 -33.38 -1.81
N GLN A 212 -7.82 -33.48 -1.24
CA GLN A 212 -8.78 -32.38 -1.20
C GLN A 212 -8.21 -31.17 -0.44
N SER A 213 -7.61 -31.38 0.73
CA SER A 213 -7.01 -30.31 1.52
C SER A 213 -5.84 -29.62 0.79
N VAL A 214 -4.99 -30.39 0.08
CA VAL A 214 -3.92 -29.83 -0.76
C VAL A 214 -4.50 -29.03 -1.92
N ASN A 215 -5.56 -29.52 -2.58
CA ASN A 215 -6.21 -28.82 -3.68
C ASN A 215 -6.84 -27.49 -3.23
N GLU A 216 -7.59 -27.50 -2.13
CA GLU A 216 -8.16 -26.28 -1.51
C GLU A 216 -7.07 -25.27 -1.11
N SER A 217 -5.98 -25.76 -0.51
CA SER A 217 -4.82 -24.91 -0.16
C SER A 217 -4.16 -24.32 -1.40
N THR A 218 -4.02 -25.10 -2.47
CA THR A 218 -3.43 -24.66 -3.74
C THR A 218 -4.27 -23.55 -4.39
N GLN A 219 -5.60 -23.72 -4.43
CA GLN A 219 -6.52 -22.69 -4.93
C GLN A 219 -6.46 -21.41 -4.09
N SER A 220 -6.37 -21.55 -2.76
CA SER A 220 -6.24 -20.40 -1.86
C SER A 220 -4.93 -19.65 -2.08
N ILE A 221 -3.82 -20.35 -2.30
CA ILE A 221 -2.53 -19.72 -2.62
C ILE A 221 -2.59 -19.04 -3.99
N HIS A 222 -3.26 -19.63 -4.99
CA HIS A 222 -3.42 -19.00 -6.30
C HIS A 222 -4.14 -17.64 -6.19
N ALA A 223 -5.25 -17.58 -5.44
CA ALA A 223 -5.97 -16.34 -5.20
C ALA A 223 -5.10 -15.28 -4.50
N LEU A 224 -4.32 -15.68 -3.48
CA LEU A 224 -3.40 -14.78 -2.79
C LEU A 224 -2.28 -14.26 -3.70
N VAL A 225 -1.75 -15.08 -4.60
CA VAL A 225 -0.71 -14.65 -5.56
C VAL A 225 -1.28 -13.66 -6.57
N GLU A 226 -2.53 -13.84 -7.01
CA GLU A 226 -3.22 -12.92 -7.90
C GLU A 226 -3.45 -11.56 -7.22
N GLU A 227 -3.94 -11.55 -5.97
CA GLU A 227 -4.07 -10.33 -5.16
C GLU A 227 -2.72 -9.63 -4.94
N LEU A 228 -1.65 -10.38 -4.65
CA LEU A 228 -0.31 -9.83 -4.47
C LEU A 228 0.25 -9.22 -5.77
N ASN A 229 -0.07 -9.81 -6.93
CA ASN A 229 0.33 -9.29 -8.22
C ASN A 229 -0.38 -7.96 -8.53
N GLU A 230 -1.69 -7.87 -8.26
CA GLU A 230 -2.46 -6.63 -8.38
C GLU A 230 -1.95 -5.53 -7.43
N ALA A 231 -1.67 -5.89 -6.17
CA ALA A 231 -1.10 -4.98 -5.19
C ALA A 231 0.28 -4.47 -5.64
N THR A 232 1.13 -5.36 -6.17
CA THR A 232 2.47 -5.00 -6.67
C THR A 232 2.38 -4.06 -7.88
N ASN A 233 1.47 -4.32 -8.82
CA ASN A 233 1.23 -3.41 -9.94
C ASN A 233 0.72 -2.04 -9.49
N SER A 234 -0.11 -2.01 -8.46
CA SER A 234 -0.60 -0.75 -7.86
C SER A 234 0.54 0.04 -7.22
N VAL A 235 1.43 -0.62 -6.48
CA VAL A 235 2.63 0.00 -5.90
C VAL A 235 3.55 0.53 -7.00
N ASN A 236 3.80 -0.25 -8.05
CA ASN A 236 4.64 0.17 -9.18
C ASN A 236 4.07 1.42 -9.89
N THR A 237 2.76 1.47 -10.08
CA THR A 237 2.08 2.65 -10.64
C THR A 237 2.23 3.87 -9.72
N ALA A 238 1.96 3.70 -8.42
CA ALA A 238 2.09 4.78 -7.45
C ALA A 238 3.52 5.31 -7.36
N MET A 239 4.53 4.43 -7.44
CA MET A 239 5.94 4.84 -7.43
C MET A 239 6.36 5.52 -8.73
N SER A 240 5.80 5.14 -9.88
CA SER A 240 5.97 5.90 -11.13
C SER A 240 5.38 7.31 -11.03
N ASP A 241 4.22 7.47 -10.39
CA ASP A 241 3.62 8.79 -10.14
C ASP A 241 4.46 9.62 -9.16
N VAL A 242 5.04 8.98 -8.13
CA VAL A 242 6.01 9.63 -7.23
C VAL A 242 7.22 10.12 -8.02
N ALA A 243 7.82 9.29 -8.87
CA ALA A 243 8.97 9.69 -9.69
C ALA A 243 8.66 10.90 -10.59
N ALA A 244 7.50 10.89 -11.28
CA ALA A 244 7.05 12.03 -12.07
C ALA A 244 6.80 13.29 -11.22
N SER A 245 6.26 13.12 -10.02
CA SER A 245 6.09 14.22 -9.05
C SER A 245 7.44 14.78 -8.58
N MET A 246 8.46 13.93 -8.46
CA MET A 246 9.80 14.36 -8.10
C MET A 246 10.49 15.16 -9.22
N GLU A 247 10.25 14.82 -10.49
CA GLU A 247 10.70 15.66 -11.62
C GLU A 247 10.07 17.06 -11.57
N SER A 248 8.75 17.14 -11.32
CA SER A 248 8.08 18.43 -11.14
C SER A 248 8.62 19.20 -9.94
N THR A 249 8.89 18.51 -8.83
CA THR A 249 9.46 19.11 -7.62
C THR A 249 10.87 19.67 -7.90
N SER A 250 11.69 18.93 -8.64
CA SER A 250 13.03 19.38 -9.08
C SER A 250 12.95 20.67 -9.91
N SER A 251 12.00 20.75 -10.85
CA SER A 251 11.76 21.98 -11.61
C SER A 251 11.35 23.16 -10.72
N SER A 252 10.48 22.92 -9.72
CA SER A 252 10.08 23.97 -8.78
C SER A 252 11.23 24.42 -7.87
N ILE A 253 12.13 23.51 -7.48
CA ILE A 253 13.34 23.84 -6.73
C ILE A 253 14.27 24.74 -7.55
N GLN A 254 14.45 24.44 -8.84
CA GLN A 254 15.25 25.26 -9.76
C GLN A 254 14.68 26.68 -9.86
N GLU A 255 13.37 26.81 -10.03
CA GLU A 255 12.68 28.12 -10.08
C GLU A 255 12.83 28.87 -8.75
N GLN A 256 12.67 28.19 -7.62
CA GLN A 256 12.85 28.76 -6.28
C GLN A 256 14.28 29.26 -6.07
N ALA A 257 15.29 28.52 -6.55
CA ALA A 257 16.69 28.93 -6.51
C ALA A 257 16.93 30.21 -7.33
N GLU A 258 16.31 30.34 -8.51
CA GLU A 258 16.38 31.56 -9.32
C GLU A 258 15.73 32.76 -8.61
N VAL A 259 14.55 32.56 -8.02
CA VAL A 259 13.82 33.60 -7.29
C VAL A 259 14.60 34.07 -6.07
N THR A 260 15.16 33.16 -5.27
CA THR A 260 15.98 33.52 -4.10
C THR A 260 17.28 34.23 -4.50
N GLY A 261 17.84 33.91 -5.66
CA GLY A 261 18.93 34.68 -6.28
C GLY A 261 18.52 36.13 -6.58
N LYS A 262 17.37 36.33 -7.26
CA LYS A 262 16.85 37.68 -7.55
C LYS A 262 16.55 38.47 -6.28
N ILE A 263 16.03 37.82 -5.23
CA ILE A 263 15.81 38.46 -3.92
C ILE A 263 17.14 38.94 -3.33
N GLN A 264 18.22 38.16 -3.50
CA GLN A 264 19.55 38.55 -3.03
C GLN A 264 20.08 39.81 -3.75
N ASP A 265 19.82 39.93 -5.05
CA ASP A 265 20.17 41.12 -5.82
C ASP A 265 19.39 42.35 -5.33
N ILE A 266 18.07 42.21 -5.15
CA ILE A 266 17.21 43.28 -4.62
C ILE A 266 17.65 43.72 -3.21
N ILE A 267 18.04 42.76 -2.35
CA ILE A 267 18.62 43.06 -1.03
C ILE A 267 19.84 43.98 -1.18
N ASN A 268 20.77 43.63 -2.08
CA ASN A 268 22.01 44.39 -2.26
C ASN A 268 21.72 45.80 -2.78
N GLU A 269 20.84 45.94 -3.78
CA GLU A 269 20.40 47.25 -4.30
C GLU A 269 19.74 48.10 -3.21
N THR A 270 18.93 47.49 -2.33
CA THR A 270 18.26 48.22 -1.24
C THR A 270 19.24 48.70 -0.18
N VAL A 271 20.32 47.94 0.10
CA VAL A 271 21.40 48.39 0.99
C VAL A 271 22.10 49.62 0.40
N GLU A 272 22.46 49.57 -0.89
CA GLU A 272 23.11 50.70 -1.56
C GLU A 272 22.22 51.96 -1.54
N MET A 273 20.93 51.79 -1.80
CA MET A 273 19.96 52.88 -1.73
C MET A 273 19.81 53.47 -0.31
N ALA A 274 19.90 52.64 0.75
CA ALA A 274 19.89 53.11 2.13
C ALA A 274 21.10 54.01 2.44
N ASP A 275 22.28 53.60 1.99
CA ASP A 275 23.53 54.34 2.17
C ASP A 275 23.50 55.68 1.39
N GLU A 276 22.97 55.67 0.16
CA GLU A 276 22.77 56.89 -0.62
C GLU A 276 21.82 57.87 0.08
N LEU A 277 20.70 57.38 0.63
CA LEU A 277 19.75 58.21 1.38
C LEU A 277 20.37 58.81 2.65
N GLU A 278 21.22 58.06 3.37
CA GLU A 278 21.96 58.61 4.51
C GLU A 278 22.89 59.76 4.07
N GLN A 279 23.60 59.58 2.95
CA GLN A 279 24.50 60.60 2.42
C GLN A 279 23.73 61.86 1.96
N ILE A 280 22.58 61.68 1.30
CA ILE A 280 21.69 62.79 0.89
C ILE A 280 21.15 63.53 2.12
N SER A 281 20.70 62.80 3.15
CA SER A 281 20.21 63.39 4.41
C SER A 281 21.32 64.22 5.09
N LYS A 282 22.54 63.67 5.17
CA LYS A 282 23.70 64.36 5.75
C LYS A 282 24.06 65.64 4.99
N ASN A 283 24.10 65.58 3.66
CA ASN A 283 24.39 66.74 2.83
C ASN A 283 23.31 67.81 2.97
N THR A 284 22.04 67.41 2.94
CA THR A 284 20.91 68.34 3.06
C THR A 284 20.89 69.01 4.42
N ARG A 285 21.17 68.29 5.51
CA ARG A 285 21.31 68.89 6.85
C ARG A 285 22.44 69.92 6.94
N ALA A 286 23.56 69.69 6.25
CA ALA A 286 24.64 70.66 6.19
C ALA A 286 24.22 71.93 5.43
N SER A 287 23.49 71.78 4.32
CA SER A 287 22.92 72.90 3.57
C SER A 287 21.90 73.68 4.39
N VAL A 288 20.98 73.00 5.09
CA VAL A 288 20.00 73.63 6.00
C VAL A 288 20.70 74.42 7.10
N LYS A 289 21.74 73.85 7.74
CA LYS A 289 22.52 74.56 8.76
C LYS A 289 23.18 75.82 8.20
N THR A 290 23.67 75.76 6.96
CA THR A 290 24.25 76.93 6.28
C THR A 290 23.18 77.97 5.97
N GLY A 291 22.00 77.55 5.49
CA GLY A 291 20.84 78.41 5.26
C GLY A 291 20.37 79.12 6.53
N GLN A 292 20.21 78.39 7.64
CA GLN A 292 19.83 78.97 8.94
C GLN A 292 20.85 80.01 9.42
N LYS A 293 22.14 79.79 9.18
CA LYS A 293 23.16 80.80 9.50
C LYS A 293 23.00 82.06 8.66
N LEU A 294 22.80 81.92 7.34
CA LEU A 294 22.57 83.06 6.46
C LEU A 294 21.32 83.85 6.85
N VAL A 295 20.24 83.16 7.23
CA VAL A 295 19.02 83.78 7.76
C VAL A 295 19.33 84.59 9.03
N SER A 296 20.05 84.02 9.99
CA SER A 296 20.49 84.73 11.21
C SER A 296 21.34 85.96 10.90
N ASP A 297 22.21 85.88 9.89
CA ASP A 297 23.04 87.02 9.46
C ASP A 297 22.15 88.12 8.84
N ILE A 298 21.14 87.74 8.04
CA ILE A 298 20.15 88.68 7.47
C ILE A 298 19.34 89.36 8.58
N VAL A 299 18.84 88.62 9.58
CA VAL A 299 18.13 89.21 10.74
C VAL A 299 18.96 90.31 11.39
N THR A 300 20.25 90.02 11.63
CA THR A 300 21.18 90.96 12.27
C THR A 300 21.38 92.20 11.39
N GLN A 301 21.55 92.01 10.07
CA GLN A 301 21.71 93.11 9.13
C GLN A 301 20.44 93.97 9.01
N THR A 302 19.26 93.36 9.01
CA THR A 302 17.98 94.06 8.97
C THR A 302 17.77 94.90 10.21
N ALA A 303 18.12 94.39 11.40
CA ALA A 303 18.07 95.17 12.64
C ALA A 303 19.02 96.38 12.63
N GLN A 304 20.21 96.24 12.02
CA GLN A 304 21.12 97.37 11.84
C GLN A 304 20.54 98.43 10.90
N ILE A 305 19.91 98.02 9.79
CA ILE A 305 19.26 98.94 8.85
C ILE A 305 18.10 99.68 9.53
N GLU A 306 17.30 98.99 10.35
CA GLU A 306 16.23 99.59 11.15
C GLU A 306 16.75 100.70 12.08
N GLN A 307 17.88 100.44 12.75
CA GLN A 307 18.54 101.40 13.61
C GLN A 307 19.08 102.62 12.82
N GLU A 308 19.74 102.38 11.68
CA GLU A 308 20.24 103.45 10.81
C GLU A 308 19.10 104.31 10.26
N ASN A 309 18.01 103.70 9.81
CA ASN A 309 16.82 104.40 9.32
C ASN A 309 16.18 105.28 10.40
N THR A 310 16.13 104.77 11.65
CA THR A 310 15.64 105.53 12.81
C THR A 310 16.52 106.76 13.08
N MET A 311 17.85 106.60 13.07
CA MET A 311 18.77 107.72 13.26
C MET A 311 18.65 108.78 12.15
N VAL A 312 18.48 108.38 10.90
CA VAL A 312 18.27 109.32 9.79
C VAL A 312 16.96 110.09 9.98
N LYS A 313 15.88 109.42 10.39
CA LYS A 313 14.60 110.06 10.69
C LYS A 313 14.71 111.08 11.83
N GLU A 314 15.41 110.73 12.91
CA GLU A 314 15.68 111.65 14.03
C GLU A 314 16.45 112.89 13.57
N ASN A 315 17.56 112.70 12.84
CA ASN A 315 18.37 113.80 12.31
C ASN A 315 17.55 114.72 11.38
N MET A 316 16.68 114.16 10.54
CA MET A 316 15.82 114.96 9.65
C MET A 316 14.71 115.68 10.43
N SER A 317 14.20 115.10 11.51
CA SER A 317 13.26 115.77 12.42
C SER A 317 13.91 116.95 13.17
N GLU A 318 15.17 116.80 13.58
CA GLU A 318 15.97 117.91 14.13
C GLU A 318 16.20 119.01 13.08
N LEU A 319 16.57 118.63 11.84
CA LEU A 319 16.73 119.57 10.74
C LEU A 319 15.43 120.33 10.43
N HIS A 320 14.29 119.64 10.42
CA HIS A 320 12.96 120.26 10.26
C HIS A 320 12.72 121.31 11.36
N THR A 321 13.03 120.96 12.61
CA THR A 321 12.89 121.87 13.75
C THR A 321 13.81 123.10 13.63
N HIS A 322 15.09 122.90 13.29
CA HIS A 322 16.04 123.99 13.07
C HIS A 322 15.64 124.90 11.91
N THR A 323 15.07 124.32 10.85
CA THR A 323 14.57 125.06 9.70
C THR A 323 13.38 125.94 10.09
N LYS A 324 12.45 125.44 10.92
CA LYS A 324 11.35 126.25 11.50
C LYS A 324 11.86 127.40 12.36
N ASP A 325 12.91 127.17 13.14
CA ASP A 325 13.51 128.24 13.95
C ASP A 325 14.21 129.29 13.08
N MET A 326 14.88 128.87 12.00
CA MET A 326 15.45 129.79 11.00
C MET A 326 14.37 130.61 10.29
N GLN A 327 13.22 130.03 9.94
CA GLN A 327 12.07 130.77 9.38
C GLN A 327 11.64 131.93 10.31
N LYS A 328 11.58 131.69 11.63
CA LYS A 328 11.25 132.74 12.63
C LYS A 328 12.29 133.85 12.64
N ILE A 329 13.58 133.51 12.62
CA ILE A 329 14.68 134.49 12.61
C ILE A 329 14.63 135.34 11.34
N ILE A 330 14.45 134.71 10.17
CA ILE A 330 14.33 135.43 8.90
C ILE A 330 13.13 136.38 8.90
N GLY A 331 11.98 135.96 9.45
CA GLY A 331 10.82 136.84 9.64
C GLY A 331 11.13 138.06 10.50
N ILE A 332 11.90 137.90 11.59
CA ILE A 332 12.35 139.03 12.43
C ILE A 332 13.28 139.96 11.64
N ILE A 333 14.23 139.43 10.85
CA ILE A 333 15.15 140.26 10.04
C ILE A 333 14.39 141.02 8.95
N GLN A 334 13.41 140.39 8.28
CA GLN A 334 12.53 141.08 7.32
C GLN A 334 11.75 142.22 7.98
N GLN A 335 11.24 142.00 9.21
CA GLN A 335 10.57 143.05 9.98
C GLN A 335 11.53 144.21 10.31
N ILE A 336 12.74 143.91 10.80
CA ILE A 336 13.78 144.92 11.08
C ILE A 336 14.17 145.68 9.82
N SER A 337 14.39 144.97 8.70
CA SER A 337 14.73 145.56 7.41
C SER A 337 13.63 146.50 6.91
N THR A 338 12.36 146.07 7.00
CA THR A 338 11.20 146.90 6.64
C THR A 338 11.09 148.14 7.52
N GLN A 339 11.32 147.98 8.83
CA GLN A 339 11.32 149.11 9.78
C GLN A 339 12.48 150.07 9.50
N THR A 340 13.67 149.56 9.18
CA THR A 340 14.86 150.35 8.85
C THR A 340 14.67 151.10 7.54
N ASN A 341 14.05 150.46 6.53
CA ASN A 341 13.67 151.10 5.27
C ASN A 341 12.70 152.27 5.50
N LEU A 342 11.70 152.09 6.37
CA LEU A 342 10.77 153.16 6.76
C LEU A 342 11.45 154.29 7.54
N LEU A 343 12.36 153.96 8.46
CA LEU A 343 13.17 154.95 9.20
C LEU A 343 14.07 155.76 8.26
N ALA A 344 14.74 155.07 7.33
CA ALA A 344 15.59 155.68 6.31
C ALA A 344 14.80 156.56 5.35
N LEU A 345 13.61 156.14 4.93
CA LEU A 345 12.69 156.94 4.13
C LEU A 345 12.29 158.23 4.87
N ASN A 346 11.89 158.11 6.14
CA ASN A 346 11.54 159.27 6.98
C ASN A 346 12.74 160.21 7.17
N ALA A 347 13.94 159.68 7.36
CA ALA A 347 15.17 160.45 7.47
C ALA A 347 15.55 161.15 6.15
N SER A 348 15.36 160.49 5.00
CA SER A 348 15.59 161.07 3.67
C SER A 348 14.61 162.22 3.38
N ILE A 349 13.35 162.06 3.78
CA ILE A 349 12.32 163.13 3.72
C ILE A 349 12.73 164.34 4.57
N GLU A 350 13.15 164.12 5.82
CA GLU A 350 13.52 165.24 6.71
C GLU A 350 14.85 165.90 6.31
N ALA A 351 15.78 165.13 5.74
CA ALA A 351 17.01 165.66 5.16
C ALA A 351 16.75 166.53 3.91
N ALA A 352 15.79 166.13 3.05
CA ALA A 352 15.32 166.95 1.94
C ALA A 352 14.65 168.25 2.43
N ARG A 353 13.95 168.19 3.58
CA ARG A 353 13.28 169.33 4.23
C ARG A 353 14.27 170.35 4.82
N ALA A 354 15.44 169.90 5.27
CA ALA A 354 16.52 170.75 5.77
C ALA A 354 17.33 171.48 4.68
N GLY A 355 17.02 171.27 3.39
CA GLY A 355 17.62 171.99 2.27
C GLY A 355 19.13 171.76 2.13
N ASP A 356 19.91 172.82 1.90
CA ASP A 356 21.36 172.71 1.66
C ASP A 356 22.15 172.15 2.86
N ALA A 357 21.67 172.32 4.10
CA ALA A 357 22.30 171.78 5.31
C ALA A 357 22.08 170.26 5.47
N GLY A 358 21.05 169.70 4.82
CA GLY A 358 20.66 168.28 4.93
C GLY A 358 21.26 167.37 3.86
N LYS A 359 21.95 167.89 2.85
CA LYS A 359 22.47 167.12 1.70
C LYS A 359 23.33 165.92 2.10
N GLY A 360 24.22 166.06 3.08
CA GLY A 360 25.03 164.95 3.59
C GLY A 360 24.22 163.86 4.28
N PHE A 361 23.19 164.26 5.05
CA PHE A 361 22.26 163.33 5.71
C PHE A 361 21.34 162.62 4.73
N ALA A 362 20.91 163.29 3.65
CA ALA A 362 20.07 162.70 2.61
C ALA A 362 20.78 161.55 1.88
N VAL A 363 22.08 161.71 1.59
CA VAL A 363 22.90 160.64 0.98
C VAL A 363 23.00 159.43 1.91
N VAL A 364 23.26 159.65 3.21
CA VAL A 364 23.32 158.55 4.20
C VAL A 364 21.97 157.86 4.34
N ALA A 365 20.87 158.62 4.39
CA ALA A 365 19.53 158.05 4.50
C ALA A 365 19.13 157.22 3.27
N GLU A 366 19.46 157.69 2.06
CA GLU A 366 19.23 156.92 0.83
C GLU A 366 20.10 155.65 0.78
N GLU A 367 21.36 155.73 1.23
CA GLU A 367 22.23 154.56 1.32
C GLU A 367 21.65 153.52 2.31
N ILE A 368 21.18 153.93 3.48
CA ILE A 368 20.51 153.04 4.45
C ILE A 368 19.23 152.43 3.85
N ARG A 369 18.48 153.19 3.05
CA ARG A 369 17.27 152.71 2.34
C ARG A 369 17.63 151.60 1.35
N VAL A 370 18.66 151.80 0.54
CA VAL A 370 19.17 150.80 -0.41
C VAL A 370 19.69 149.56 0.31
N LEU A 371 20.46 149.72 1.38
CA LEU A 371 20.93 148.59 2.20
C LEU A 371 19.78 147.80 2.84
N SER A 372 18.72 148.49 3.27
CA SER A 372 17.53 147.83 3.83
C SER A 372 16.80 147.02 2.75
N GLU A 373 16.57 147.58 1.56
CA GLU A 373 15.95 146.84 0.46
C GLU A 373 16.80 145.64 0.02
N GLN A 374 18.12 145.79 -0.05
CA GLN A 374 19.05 144.68 -0.31
C GLN A 374 19.01 143.61 0.78
N THR A 375 18.89 144.02 2.05
CA THR A 375 18.73 143.09 3.17
C THR A 375 17.42 142.32 3.05
N LYS A 376 16.33 142.99 2.70
CA LYS A 376 15.02 142.37 2.47
C LYS A 376 15.08 141.33 1.34
N GLN A 377 15.61 141.70 0.18
CA GLN A 377 15.77 140.78 -0.95
C GLN A 377 16.66 139.58 -0.58
N SER A 378 17.74 139.81 0.17
CA SER A 378 18.62 138.73 0.63
C SER A 378 17.91 137.79 1.60
N THR A 379 17.09 138.32 2.51
CA THR A 379 16.29 137.50 3.42
C THR A 379 15.19 136.71 2.72
N GLU A 380 14.55 137.25 1.68
CA GLU A 380 13.59 136.51 0.84
C GLU A 380 14.26 135.33 0.12
N ASN A 381 15.48 135.54 -0.41
CA ASN A 381 16.25 134.45 -1.02
C ASN A 381 16.63 133.36 0.01
N ILE A 382 17.00 133.76 1.24
CA ILE A 382 17.28 132.81 2.32
C ILE A 382 15.99 132.06 2.72
N GLU A 383 14.85 132.74 2.80
CA GLU A 383 13.56 132.14 3.09
C GLU A 383 13.21 131.03 2.08
N GLU A 384 13.43 131.26 0.78
CA GLU A 384 13.23 130.24 -0.25
C GLU A 384 14.12 129.01 -0.04
N ILE A 385 15.39 129.20 0.32
CA ILE A 385 16.32 128.10 0.61
C ILE A 385 15.87 127.32 1.86
N ILE A 386 15.47 128.02 2.92
CA ILE A 386 14.97 127.43 4.16
C ILE A 386 13.67 126.64 3.89
N ASN A 387 12.75 127.16 3.08
CA ASN A 387 11.54 126.42 2.68
C ASN A 387 11.88 125.14 1.88
N LYS A 388 12.87 125.19 0.99
CA LYS A 388 13.34 123.99 0.28
C LYS A 388 13.98 122.97 1.23
N LEU A 389 14.73 123.42 2.23
CA LEU A 389 15.29 122.53 3.26
C LEU A 389 14.18 121.88 4.11
N ASP A 390 13.14 122.63 4.46
CA ASP A 390 11.97 122.14 5.21
C ASP A 390 11.24 121.03 4.44
N GLN A 391 11.00 121.26 3.15
CA GLN A 391 10.38 120.30 2.26
C GLN A 391 11.26 119.05 2.11
N ASN A 392 12.55 119.20 1.84
CA ASN A 392 13.48 118.09 1.69
C ASN A 392 13.56 117.25 2.98
N ALA A 393 13.55 117.88 4.16
CA ALA A 393 13.52 117.17 5.44
C ALA A 393 12.23 116.35 5.59
N THR A 394 11.07 116.95 5.27
CA THR A 394 9.76 116.29 5.35
C THR A 394 9.64 115.11 4.36
N ASP A 395 10.10 115.30 3.12
CA ASP A 395 10.11 114.26 2.10
C ASP A 395 11.03 113.10 2.50
N THR A 396 12.16 113.41 3.12
CA THR A 396 13.09 112.39 3.64
C THR A 396 12.45 111.62 4.78
N ILE A 397 11.82 112.28 5.76
CA ILE A 397 11.10 111.60 6.87
C ILE A 397 10.04 110.64 6.31
N THR A 398 9.23 111.10 5.35
CA THR A 398 8.20 110.26 4.71
C THR A 398 8.80 109.06 3.97
N SER A 399 9.95 109.27 3.33
CA SER A 399 10.68 108.18 2.67
C SER A 399 11.24 107.17 3.68
N MET A 400 11.75 107.62 4.83
CA MET A 400 12.23 106.75 5.91
C MET A 400 11.07 105.93 6.52
N ASP A 401 9.87 106.50 6.63
CA ASP A 401 8.68 105.76 7.07
C ASP A 401 8.32 104.62 6.10
N HIS A 402 8.36 104.88 4.79
CA HIS A 402 8.13 103.85 3.79
C HIS A 402 9.22 102.76 3.81
N VAL A 403 10.48 103.12 4.07
CA VAL A 403 11.56 102.14 4.28
C VAL A 403 11.26 101.27 5.51
N MET A 404 10.73 101.84 6.58
CA MET A 404 10.38 101.11 7.80
C MET A 404 9.27 100.08 7.57
N ASP A 405 8.23 100.43 6.82
CA ASP A 405 7.18 99.48 6.40
C ASP A 405 7.78 98.32 5.59
N LYS A 406 8.70 98.60 4.67
CA LYS A 406 9.38 97.57 3.87
C LYS A 406 10.29 96.66 4.71
N ILE A 407 10.94 97.20 5.74
CA ILE A 407 11.70 96.41 6.72
C ILE A 407 10.74 95.48 7.48
N GLY A 408 9.56 95.97 7.88
CA GLY A 408 8.53 95.15 8.52
C GLY A 408 8.10 93.95 7.65
N ASP A 409 7.79 94.20 6.37
CA ASP A 409 7.48 93.14 5.39
C ASP A 409 8.63 92.11 5.29
N GLN A 410 9.88 92.59 5.29
CA GLN A 410 11.07 91.74 5.18
C GLN A 410 11.26 90.86 6.41
N VAL A 411 11.00 91.35 7.62
CA VAL A 411 11.11 90.58 8.87
C VAL A 411 10.13 89.41 8.87
N VAL A 412 8.89 89.62 8.41
CA VAL A 412 7.89 88.53 8.28
C VAL A 412 8.41 87.45 7.33
N MET A 413 8.91 87.84 6.17
CA MET A 413 9.44 86.90 5.17
C MET A 413 10.66 86.12 5.68
N ILE A 414 11.49 86.74 6.53
CA ILE A 414 12.62 86.07 7.17
C ILE A 414 12.14 85.00 8.16
N HIS A 415 11.10 85.28 8.94
CA HIS A 415 10.51 84.31 9.87
C HIS A 415 9.94 83.10 9.13
N ASP A 416 9.22 83.33 8.02
CA ASP A 416 8.69 82.24 7.17
C ASP A 416 9.81 81.32 6.66
N ILE A 417 10.95 81.90 6.22
CA ILE A 417 12.11 81.13 5.78
C ILE A 417 12.75 80.34 6.93
N GLU A 418 12.79 80.89 8.14
CA GLU A 418 13.31 80.19 9.33
C GLU A 418 12.45 78.95 9.66
N ASP A 419 11.13 79.10 9.62
CA ASP A 419 10.17 78.02 9.83
C ASP A 419 10.31 76.94 8.75
N ASP A 420 10.46 77.32 7.47
CA ASP A 420 10.70 76.38 6.37
C ASP A 420 11.98 75.56 6.59
N PHE A 421 13.09 76.21 6.98
CA PHE A 421 14.33 75.49 7.29
C PHE A 421 14.19 74.57 8.51
N ALA A 422 13.41 74.97 9.52
CA ALA A 422 13.11 74.12 10.67
C ALA A 422 12.29 72.88 10.25
N GLY A 423 11.32 73.05 9.36
CA GLY A 423 10.54 71.97 8.75
C GLY A 423 11.41 70.99 7.98
N ILE A 424 12.28 71.48 7.10
CA ILE A 424 13.23 70.64 6.33
C ILE A 424 14.17 69.88 7.28
N ARG A 425 14.66 70.53 8.35
CA ARG A 425 15.52 69.88 9.35
C ARG A 425 14.80 68.72 10.04
N SER A 426 13.53 68.90 10.40
CA SER A 426 12.70 67.84 11.00
C SER A 426 12.54 66.68 10.02
N GLY A 427 12.11 66.97 8.78
CA GLY A 427 11.93 65.94 7.75
C GLY A 427 13.21 65.15 7.44
N MET A 428 14.38 65.78 7.53
CA MET A 428 15.68 65.09 7.39
C MET A 428 16.04 64.21 8.59
N SER A 429 15.54 64.53 9.79
CA SER A 429 15.66 63.66 10.95
C SER A 429 14.80 62.42 10.79
N ASP A 430 13.55 62.59 10.36
CA ASP A 430 12.62 61.50 10.11
C ASP A 430 13.12 60.59 8.98
N LEU A 431 13.66 61.17 7.90
CA LEU A 431 14.30 60.42 6.81
C LEU A 431 15.46 59.55 7.30
N LYS A 432 16.26 60.06 8.26
CA LYS A 432 17.35 59.29 8.84
C LYS A 432 16.82 58.09 9.64
N GLU A 433 15.79 58.29 10.46
CA GLU A 433 15.16 57.22 11.23
C GLU A 433 14.57 56.15 10.31
N ASN A 434 13.86 56.57 9.26
CA ASN A 434 13.33 55.67 8.23
C ASN A 434 14.43 54.88 7.51
N SER A 435 15.58 55.49 7.20
CA SER A 435 16.71 54.77 6.59
C SER A 435 17.29 53.70 7.53
N ILE A 436 17.39 54.00 8.83
CA ILE A 436 17.82 53.00 9.84
C ILE A 436 16.83 51.83 9.88
N HIS A 437 15.52 52.11 9.93
CA HIS A 437 14.49 51.07 9.90
C HIS A 437 14.54 50.24 8.62
N MET A 438 14.81 50.87 7.48
CA MET A 438 14.97 50.18 6.20
C MET A 438 16.16 49.22 6.25
N SER A 439 17.33 49.68 6.72
CA SER A 439 18.52 48.84 6.88
C SER A 439 18.27 47.61 7.77
N ASP A 440 17.56 47.80 8.90
CA ASP A 440 17.18 46.70 9.77
C ASP A 440 16.23 45.69 9.11
N ASN A 441 15.24 46.17 8.33
CA ASN A 441 14.35 45.30 7.59
C ASN A 441 15.08 44.52 6.49
N VAL A 442 16.00 45.16 5.78
CA VAL A 442 16.85 44.51 4.77
C VAL A 442 17.72 43.43 5.40
N ARG A 443 18.27 43.68 6.60
CA ARG A 443 19.03 42.66 7.35
C ARG A 443 18.18 41.43 7.67
N LYS A 444 16.94 41.62 8.16
CA LYS A 444 16.01 40.51 8.42
C LYS A 444 15.61 39.77 7.13
N LEU A 445 15.44 40.51 6.03
CA LEU A 445 15.10 39.94 4.72
C LEU A 445 16.25 39.08 4.19
N LYS A 446 17.50 39.52 4.38
CA LYS A 446 18.71 38.74 4.07
C LYS A 446 18.81 37.45 4.88
N GLU A 447 18.57 37.50 6.18
CA GLU A 447 18.55 36.31 7.04
C GLU A 447 17.47 35.31 6.59
N SER A 448 16.26 35.81 6.32
CA SER A 448 15.15 34.98 5.81
C SER A 448 15.46 34.37 4.44
N ASN A 449 16.08 35.14 3.53
CA ASN A 449 16.49 34.64 2.22
C ASN A 449 17.57 33.56 2.34
N THR A 450 18.51 33.69 3.29
CA THR A 450 19.52 32.66 3.56
C THR A 450 18.86 31.36 4.03
N THR A 451 17.87 31.44 4.94
CA THR A 451 17.09 30.26 5.36
C THR A 451 16.32 29.64 4.20
N LEU A 452 15.78 30.44 3.27
CA LEU A 452 15.11 29.93 2.07
C LEU A 452 16.07 29.19 1.13
N VAL A 453 17.29 29.72 0.94
CA VAL A 453 18.34 29.04 0.16
C VAL A 453 18.70 27.70 0.79
N ASP A 454 18.90 27.65 2.11
CA ASP A 454 19.20 26.40 2.82
C ASP A 454 18.04 25.39 2.74
N SER A 455 16.81 25.87 2.85
CA SER A 455 15.60 25.04 2.72
C SER A 455 15.47 24.48 1.30
N THR A 456 15.81 25.27 0.27
CA THR A 456 15.80 24.85 -1.13
C THR A 456 16.85 23.76 -1.38
N ASN A 457 18.06 23.91 -0.82
CA ASN A 457 19.11 22.89 -0.90
C ASN A 457 18.69 21.58 -0.19
N THR A 458 18.09 21.70 0.99
CA THR A 458 17.58 20.54 1.74
C THR A 458 16.49 19.83 0.94
N LEU A 459 15.53 20.58 0.39
CA LEU A 459 14.45 20.05 -0.44
C LEU A 459 14.99 19.35 -1.69
N SER A 460 16.08 19.85 -2.29
CA SER A 460 16.79 19.19 -3.40
C SER A 460 17.33 17.82 -2.98
N SER A 461 18.06 17.76 -1.87
CA SER A 461 18.63 16.50 -1.37
C SER A 461 17.56 15.46 -1.01
N THR A 462 16.49 15.88 -0.33
CA THR A 462 15.36 15.00 -0.02
C THR A 462 14.64 14.55 -1.29
N SER A 463 14.57 15.42 -2.30
CA SER A 463 13.93 15.06 -3.56
C SER A 463 14.69 13.99 -4.33
N GLU A 464 16.02 14.09 -4.36
CA GLU A 464 16.88 13.06 -4.93
C GLU A 464 16.73 11.72 -4.18
N GLU A 465 16.68 11.75 -2.85
CA GLU A 465 16.49 10.55 -2.01
C GLU A 465 15.14 9.86 -2.25
N VAL A 466 14.05 10.64 -2.35
CA VAL A 466 12.71 10.11 -2.66
C VAL A 466 12.66 9.53 -4.06
N SER A 467 13.29 10.18 -5.04
CA SER A 467 13.38 9.65 -6.41
C SER A 467 14.12 8.32 -6.45
N ALA A 468 15.27 8.22 -5.79
CA ALA A 468 16.04 6.98 -5.69
C ALA A 468 15.25 5.86 -4.99
N SER A 469 14.51 6.19 -3.92
CA SER A 469 13.66 5.25 -3.20
C SER A 469 12.50 4.74 -4.05
N ALA A 470 11.91 5.60 -4.88
CA ALA A 470 10.87 5.22 -5.83
C ALA A 470 11.41 4.28 -6.92
N GLU A 471 12.60 4.55 -7.46
CA GLU A 471 13.28 3.66 -8.41
C GLU A 471 13.59 2.29 -7.80
N GLU A 472 14.12 2.24 -6.57
CA GLU A 472 14.39 0.98 -5.87
C GLU A 472 13.10 0.19 -5.63
N THR A 473 12.00 0.87 -5.25
CA THR A 473 10.70 0.22 -5.04
C THR A 473 10.13 -0.34 -6.33
N ASN A 474 10.26 0.38 -7.45
CA ASN A 474 9.88 -0.13 -8.78
C ASN A 474 10.71 -1.37 -9.17
N ALA A 475 12.02 -1.36 -8.90
CA ALA A 475 12.87 -2.54 -9.14
C ALA A 475 12.44 -3.75 -8.29
N MET A 476 12.08 -3.54 -7.01
CA MET A 476 11.52 -4.59 -6.16
C MET A 476 10.16 -5.10 -6.67
N CYS A 477 9.31 -4.22 -7.21
CA CYS A 477 8.04 -4.64 -7.81
C CYS A 477 8.27 -5.53 -9.03
N ALA A 478 9.25 -5.21 -9.87
CA ALA A 478 9.64 -6.05 -10.99
C ALA A 478 10.14 -7.44 -10.55
N ASP A 479 11.00 -7.50 -9.52
CA ASP A 479 11.47 -8.78 -8.93
C ASP A 479 10.31 -9.60 -8.35
N ASN A 480 9.37 -8.95 -7.64
CA ASN A 480 8.18 -9.61 -7.10
C ASN A 480 7.29 -10.20 -8.21
N ALA A 481 7.09 -9.47 -9.31
CA ALA A 481 6.32 -9.96 -10.46
C ALA A 481 6.96 -11.23 -11.08
N GLU A 482 8.29 -11.28 -11.17
CA GLU A 482 9.01 -12.48 -11.60
C GLU A 482 8.80 -13.65 -10.62
N ARG A 483 8.90 -13.39 -9.31
CA ARG A 483 8.66 -14.40 -8.27
C ARG A 483 7.24 -14.96 -8.30
N PHE A 484 6.22 -14.12 -8.52
CA PHE A 484 4.84 -14.59 -8.64
C PHE A 484 4.65 -15.49 -9.86
N THR A 485 5.33 -15.20 -10.97
CA THR A 485 5.34 -16.08 -12.15
C THR A 485 5.91 -17.46 -11.82
N VAL A 486 7.00 -17.51 -11.03
CA VAL A 486 7.58 -18.78 -10.55
C VAL A 486 6.61 -19.53 -9.63
N ILE A 487 5.96 -18.84 -8.68
CA ILE A 487 4.99 -19.44 -7.77
C ILE A 487 3.81 -20.03 -8.55
N ASN A 488 3.26 -19.30 -9.51
CA ASN A 488 2.17 -19.81 -10.37
C ASN A 488 2.58 -21.10 -11.10
N GLY A 489 3.80 -21.17 -11.63
CA GLY A 489 4.33 -22.40 -12.24
C GLY A 489 4.47 -23.58 -11.26
N VAL A 490 4.67 -23.32 -9.97
CA VAL A 490 4.67 -24.37 -8.93
C VAL A 490 3.25 -24.80 -8.59
N LEU A 491 2.30 -23.87 -8.49
CA LEU A 491 0.89 -24.16 -8.22
C LEU A 491 0.24 -24.99 -9.34
N GLU A 492 0.56 -24.70 -10.62
CA GLU A 492 0.12 -25.51 -11.75
C GLU A 492 0.59 -26.96 -11.63
N LYS A 493 1.86 -27.18 -11.26
CA LYS A 493 2.39 -28.54 -11.03
C LYS A 493 1.70 -29.24 -9.86
N LEU A 494 1.44 -28.51 -8.77
CA LEU A 494 0.77 -29.08 -7.60
C LEU A 494 -0.67 -29.48 -7.93
N THR A 495 -1.38 -28.67 -8.71
CA THR A 495 -2.72 -28.96 -9.22
C THR A 495 -2.74 -30.17 -10.15
N ALA A 496 -1.70 -30.34 -10.98
CA ALA A 496 -1.56 -31.50 -11.83
C ALA A 496 -1.33 -32.80 -11.02
N GLU A 497 -0.51 -32.75 -9.97
CA GLU A 497 -0.26 -33.91 -9.11
C GLU A 497 -1.48 -34.26 -8.24
N THR A 498 -2.24 -33.29 -7.73
CA THR A 498 -3.51 -33.57 -7.04
C THR A 498 -4.53 -34.21 -7.97
N SER A 499 -4.68 -33.69 -9.20
CA SER A 499 -5.57 -34.28 -10.22
C SER A 499 -5.19 -35.72 -10.56
N ARG A 500 -3.89 -36.00 -10.62
CA ARG A 500 -3.37 -37.36 -10.87
C ARG A 500 -3.64 -38.28 -9.68
N MET A 501 -3.56 -37.77 -8.46
CA MET A 501 -3.91 -38.52 -7.24
C MET A 501 -5.40 -38.88 -7.21
N ASP A 502 -6.29 -37.95 -7.56
CA ASP A 502 -7.72 -38.22 -7.73
C ASP A 502 -7.99 -39.29 -8.79
N GLY A 503 -7.21 -39.30 -9.88
CA GLY A 503 -7.23 -40.36 -10.88
C GLY A 503 -6.95 -41.75 -10.31
N PHE A 504 -5.88 -41.90 -9.51
CA PHE A 504 -5.53 -43.16 -8.86
C PHE A 504 -6.58 -43.63 -7.84
N ILE A 505 -7.20 -42.69 -7.12
CA ILE A 505 -8.28 -42.98 -6.16
C ILE A 505 -9.51 -43.54 -6.90
N ASN A 506 -9.92 -42.90 -8.01
CA ASN A 506 -11.06 -43.36 -8.79
C ASN A 506 -10.82 -44.76 -9.39
N GLU A 507 -9.61 -45.01 -9.91
CA GLU A 507 -9.23 -46.33 -10.43
C GLU A 507 -9.26 -47.41 -9.33
N TYR A 508 -8.83 -47.08 -8.11
CA TYR A 508 -8.94 -47.98 -6.96
C TYR A 508 -10.39 -48.30 -6.58
N HIS A 509 -11.26 -47.29 -6.56
CA HIS A 509 -12.69 -47.48 -6.29
C HIS A 509 -13.37 -48.34 -7.37
N GLU A 510 -13.02 -48.16 -8.65
CA GLU A 510 -13.55 -48.99 -9.74
C GLU A 510 -13.10 -50.46 -9.64
N MET A 511 -11.81 -50.70 -9.35
CA MET A 511 -11.28 -52.06 -9.20
C MET A 511 -11.95 -52.83 -8.04
N HIS A 512 -12.20 -52.18 -6.91
CA HIS A 512 -12.81 -52.86 -5.75
C HIS A 512 -14.35 -52.81 -5.72
N ALA A 513 -14.99 -52.03 -6.59
CA ALA A 513 -16.42 -52.13 -6.85
C ALA A 513 -16.79 -53.36 -7.69
N GLN A 514 -15.88 -53.87 -8.52
CA GLN A 514 -16.07 -55.09 -9.33
C GLN A 514 -15.85 -56.41 -8.56
N GLU A 515 -15.35 -56.34 -7.32
CA GLU A 515 -15.09 -57.50 -6.46
C GLU A 515 -16.21 -57.75 -5.41
N MET A 516 -17.24 -56.90 -5.36
CA MET A 516 -18.50 -57.13 -4.64
C MET A 516 -19.53 -57.79 -5.56
#